data_AF-A0A838HL63-F1
#
_entry.id   AF-A0A838HL63-F1
#
_cell.length_a   1.000
_cell.length_b   1.000
_cell.length_c   1.000
_cell.angle_alpha   90.00
_cell.angle_beta   90.00
_cell.angle_gamma   90.00
#
_symmetry.space_group_name_H-M   'P 1'
#
loop_
_entity.id
_entity.type
_entity.pdbx_description
1 polymer ?
#
loop_
_entity_poly.entity_id
_entity_poly.type
_entity_poly.pdbx_seq_one_letter_code
_entity_poly.pdbx_strand_id
1 'polypeptide(L)'
;MLVRRAHGVEVIGAALHASAEGAGWRRVAAMLGVAATTVRGWVRRWAERAERLRAHFTRLAVWLDATLAPIGPRASPSADALEAVAAAAVAAGRRWSAMPLWRFAAAASGGRLLCNTGSPFPAPWTAGSVPARDCHHELGGWNGRRAPP
;
A
#
# COMPACT_ATOMS: atom_id res chain seq x y z
N MET A 1 21.40 -6.35 0.81
CA MET A 1 20.02 -6.78 0.43
C MET A 1 19.02 -5.62 0.29
N LEU A 2 19.17 -4.50 1.03
CA LEU A 2 18.23 -3.36 1.00
C LEU A 2 18.23 -2.57 -0.33
N VAL A 3 19.37 -2.42 -1.01
CA VAL A 3 19.47 -1.72 -2.30
C VAL A 3 18.55 -2.33 -3.35
N ARG A 4 18.52 -3.67 -3.46
CA ARG A 4 17.62 -4.39 -4.38
C ARG A 4 16.15 -4.21 -4.02
N ARG A 5 15.81 -4.17 -2.72
CA ARG A 5 14.44 -3.90 -2.26
C ARG A 5 14.02 -2.46 -2.55
N ALA A 6 14.91 -1.49 -2.32
CA ALA A 6 14.66 -0.08 -2.64
C ALA A 6 14.46 0.10 -4.15
N HIS A 7 15.32 -0.49 -4.98
CA HIS A 7 15.15 -0.46 -6.43
C HIS A 7 13.81 -1.06 -6.88
N GLY A 8 13.42 -2.21 -6.31
CA GLY A 8 12.11 -2.80 -6.59
C GLY A 8 10.93 -1.90 -6.17
N VAL A 9 11.05 -1.20 -5.04
CA VAL A 9 10.05 -0.23 -4.57
C VAL A 9 9.94 0.97 -5.50
N GLU A 10 11.06 1.50 -5.99
CA GLU A 10 11.07 2.60 -6.96
C GLU A 10 10.46 2.16 -8.31
N VAL A 11 10.74 0.94 -8.78
CA VAL A 11 10.14 0.40 -10.02
C VAL A 11 8.62 0.24 -9.89
N ILE A 12 8.16 -0.31 -8.77
CA ILE A 12 6.73 -0.42 -8.48
C ILE A 12 6.09 0.97 -8.44
N GLY A 13 6.75 1.90 -7.76
CA GLY A 13 6.28 3.27 -7.61
C GLY A 13 6.18 4.03 -8.93
N ALA A 14 7.19 3.92 -9.78
CA ALA A 14 7.18 4.47 -11.13
C ALA A 14 6.02 3.91 -11.96
N ALA A 15 5.72 2.61 -11.82
CA ALA A 15 4.60 1.99 -12.51
C ALA A 15 3.24 2.55 -12.05
N LEU A 16 3.07 2.72 -10.74
CA LEU A 16 1.85 3.29 -10.15
C LEU A 16 1.66 4.76 -10.54
N HIS A 17 2.73 5.55 -10.51
CA HIS A 17 2.70 6.96 -10.90
C HIS A 17 2.29 7.12 -12.37
N ALA A 18 2.98 6.44 -13.29
CA ALA A 18 2.66 6.51 -14.71
C ALA A 18 1.22 6.02 -15.00
N SER A 19 0.74 5.00 -14.28
CA SER A 19 -0.64 4.52 -14.45
C SER A 19 -1.67 5.53 -13.93
N ALA A 20 -1.37 6.24 -12.83
CA ALA A 20 -2.23 7.31 -12.30
C ALA A 20 -2.29 8.55 -13.22
N GLU A 21 -1.24 8.78 -14.01
CA GLU A 21 -1.21 9.79 -15.09
C GLU A 21 -1.92 9.30 -16.38
N GLY A 22 -2.47 8.08 -16.39
CA GLY A 22 -3.23 7.54 -17.52
C GLY A 22 -2.41 6.72 -18.51
N ALA A 23 -1.14 6.41 -18.23
CA ALA A 23 -0.35 5.54 -19.09
C ALA A 23 -0.89 4.09 -19.06
N GLY A 24 -0.99 3.48 -20.25
CA GLY A 24 -1.37 2.08 -20.36
C GLY A 24 -0.33 1.15 -19.75
N TRP A 25 -0.78 0.19 -18.93
CA TRP A 25 0.07 -0.78 -18.22
C TRP A 25 1.06 -1.56 -19.11
N ARG A 26 0.73 -1.82 -20.39
CA ARG A 26 1.67 -2.45 -21.35
C ARG A 26 2.85 -1.54 -21.70
N ARG A 27 2.60 -0.24 -21.88
CA ARG A 27 3.64 0.75 -22.17
C ARG A 27 4.55 0.94 -20.95
N VAL A 28 3.94 1.05 -19.77
CA VAL A 28 4.66 1.14 -18.49
C VAL A 28 5.56 -0.08 -18.26
N ALA A 29 5.04 -1.29 -18.54
CA ALA A 29 5.78 -2.53 -18.43
C ALA A 29 7.01 -2.57 -19.35
N ALA A 30 6.86 -2.15 -20.61
CA ALA A 30 7.96 -2.06 -21.56
C ALA A 30 9.04 -1.05 -21.11
N MET A 31 8.63 0.12 -20.63
CA MET A 31 9.54 1.15 -20.12
C MET A 31 10.35 0.69 -18.90
N LEU A 32 9.75 -0.15 -18.05
CA LEU A 32 10.36 -0.60 -16.79
C LEU A 32 11.07 -1.97 -16.92
N GLY A 33 10.97 -2.65 -18.07
CA GLY A 33 11.53 -4.00 -18.24
C GLY A 33 10.85 -5.07 -17.39
N VAL A 34 9.57 -4.89 -17.05
CA VAL A 34 8.80 -5.80 -16.18
C VAL A 34 7.67 -6.44 -16.98
N ALA A 35 7.27 -7.67 -16.64
CA ALA A 35 6.12 -8.32 -17.27
C ALA A 35 4.83 -7.49 -17.10
N ALA A 36 4.05 -7.32 -18.17
CA ALA A 36 2.84 -6.51 -18.17
C ALA A 36 1.78 -7.01 -17.17
N THR A 37 1.66 -8.33 -17.00
CA THR A 37 0.76 -8.95 -16.01
C THR A 37 1.11 -8.55 -14.58
N THR A 38 2.39 -8.39 -14.28
CA THR A 38 2.90 -7.93 -12.98
C THR A 38 2.52 -6.48 -12.72
N VAL A 39 2.73 -5.60 -13.71
CA VAL A 39 2.31 -4.18 -13.61
C VAL A 39 0.81 -4.09 -13.42
N ARG A 40 0.01 -4.83 -14.20
CA ARG A 40 -1.44 -4.91 -14.04
C ARG A 40 -1.83 -5.35 -12.63
N GLY A 41 -1.14 -6.35 -12.08
CA GLY A 41 -1.37 -6.83 -10.71
C GLY A 41 -1.03 -5.79 -9.63
N TRP A 42 -0.01 -4.96 -9.84
CA TRP A 42 0.30 -3.85 -8.93
C TRP A 42 -0.76 -2.75 -9.01
N VAL A 43 -1.09 -2.29 -10.22
CA VAL A 43 -2.09 -1.24 -10.46
C VAL A 43 -3.45 -1.63 -9.90
N ARG A 44 -3.89 -2.88 -10.13
CA ARG A 44 -5.14 -3.39 -9.57
C ARG A 44 -5.15 -3.33 -8.05
N ARG A 45 -4.11 -3.84 -7.39
CA ARG A 45 -4.01 -3.85 -5.91
C ARG A 45 -3.93 -2.44 -5.33
N TRP A 46 -3.28 -1.52 -6.03
CA TRP A 46 -3.28 -0.11 -5.65
C TRP A 46 -4.69 0.46 -5.71
N ALA A 47 -5.40 0.28 -6.83
CA ALA A 47 -6.77 0.74 -7.00
C ALA A 47 -7.72 0.16 -5.93
N GLU A 48 -7.63 -1.13 -5.64
CA GLU A 48 -8.41 -1.81 -4.57
C GLU A 48 -8.15 -1.23 -3.17
N ARG A 49 -6.97 -0.63 -2.95
CA ARG A 49 -6.56 -0.08 -1.64
C ARG A 49 -6.53 1.44 -1.61
N ALA A 50 -6.85 2.11 -2.72
CA ALA A 50 -6.61 3.52 -2.93
C ALA A 50 -7.22 4.37 -1.81
N GLU A 51 -8.49 4.14 -1.48
CA GLU A 51 -9.17 4.90 -0.43
C GLU A 51 -8.57 4.69 0.97
N ARG A 52 -8.19 3.45 1.30
CA ARG A 52 -7.53 3.15 2.59
C ARG A 52 -6.15 3.80 2.67
N LEU A 53 -5.42 3.81 1.56
CA LEU A 53 -4.10 4.43 1.46
C LEU A 53 -4.22 5.95 1.56
N ARG A 54 -5.15 6.55 0.81
CA ARG A 54 -5.48 7.99 0.89
C ARG A 54 -5.74 8.39 2.34
N ALA A 55 -6.71 7.75 3.00
CA ALA A 55 -7.05 8.08 4.38
C ALA A 55 -5.88 7.94 5.36
N HIS A 56 -5.08 6.87 5.22
CA HIS A 56 -3.91 6.65 6.07
C HIS A 56 -2.84 7.73 5.88
N PHE A 57 -2.45 7.99 4.64
CA PHE A 57 -1.39 8.96 4.34
C PHE A 57 -1.84 10.40 4.57
N THR A 58 -3.12 10.73 4.41
CA THR A 58 -3.66 12.03 4.85
C THR A 58 -3.52 12.22 6.35
N ARG A 59 -3.88 11.22 7.16
CA ARG A 59 -3.71 11.27 8.63
C ARG A 59 -2.23 11.41 9.01
N LEU A 60 -1.36 10.66 8.34
CA LEU A 60 0.08 10.75 8.56
C LEU A 60 0.62 12.14 8.20
N ALA A 61 0.18 12.71 7.08
CA ALA A 61 0.60 14.05 6.64
C ALA A 61 0.21 15.12 7.66
N VAL A 62 -1.04 15.07 8.18
CA VAL A 62 -1.51 15.99 9.24
C VAL A 62 -0.76 15.79 10.55
N TRP A 63 -0.44 14.54 10.91
CA TRP A 63 0.36 14.26 12.11
C TRP A 63 1.81 14.78 12.00
N LEU A 64 2.36 14.76 10.78
CA LEU A 64 3.71 15.28 10.50
C LEU A 64 3.74 16.81 10.42
N ASP A 65 2.72 17.42 9.84
CA ASP A 65 2.54 18.86 9.65
C ASP A 65 1.08 19.24 9.94
N ALA A 66 0.82 19.73 11.15
CA ALA A 66 -0.52 20.15 11.57
C ALA A 66 -1.03 21.40 10.85
N THR A 67 -0.15 22.12 10.13
CA THR A 67 -0.49 23.32 9.35
C THR A 67 -0.82 22.98 7.89
N LEU A 68 -0.78 21.70 7.52
CA LEU A 68 -1.04 21.24 6.17
C LEU A 68 -2.45 21.65 5.70
N ALA A 69 -2.49 22.35 4.58
CA ALA A 69 -3.75 22.66 3.90
C ALA A 69 -4.47 21.37 3.46
N PRO A 70 -5.80 21.39 3.33
CA PRO A 70 -6.55 20.24 2.85
C PRO A 70 -6.01 19.71 1.52
N ILE A 71 -5.79 18.41 1.44
CA ILE A 71 -5.39 17.74 0.20
C ILE A 71 -6.62 17.67 -0.71
N GLY A 72 -6.57 18.39 -1.82
CA GLY A 72 -7.67 18.47 -2.79
C GLY A 72 -7.89 17.16 -3.56
N PRO A 73 -9.12 16.89 -4.02
CA PRO A 73 -9.41 15.73 -4.85
C PRO A 73 -8.72 15.83 -6.21
N ARG A 74 -8.39 14.67 -6.77
CA ARG A 74 -7.77 14.42 -8.07
C ARG A 74 -8.75 13.66 -8.96
N ALA A 75 -8.33 13.36 -10.18
CA ALA A 75 -9.17 12.73 -11.20
C ALA A 75 -9.60 11.28 -10.88
N SER A 76 -9.00 10.62 -9.88
CA SER A 76 -9.36 9.26 -9.48
C SER A 76 -8.93 8.94 -8.04
N PRO A 77 -9.55 7.94 -7.38
CA PRO A 77 -9.11 7.48 -6.05
C PRO A 77 -7.63 7.07 -6.02
N SER A 78 -7.14 6.47 -7.10
CA SER A 78 -5.72 6.10 -7.24
C SER A 78 -4.80 7.33 -7.26
N ALA A 79 -5.24 8.41 -7.89
CA ALA A 79 -4.50 9.67 -7.92
C ALA A 79 -4.61 10.41 -6.57
N ASP A 80 -5.77 10.34 -5.90
CA ASP A 80 -5.93 10.88 -4.55
C ASP A 80 -5.01 10.21 -3.54
N ALA A 81 -4.92 8.88 -3.62
CA ALA A 81 -4.01 8.11 -2.78
C ALA A 81 -2.56 8.52 -3.02
N LEU A 82 -2.17 8.75 -4.27
CA LEU A 82 -0.81 9.18 -4.61
C LEU A 82 -0.50 10.58 -4.07
N GLU A 83 -1.45 11.51 -4.22
CA GLU A 83 -1.35 12.87 -3.68
C GLU A 83 -1.16 12.83 -2.16
N ALA A 84 -1.92 11.98 -1.45
CA ALA A 84 -1.77 11.80 -0.01
C ALA A 84 -0.38 11.26 0.39
N VAL A 85 0.17 10.29 -0.36
CA VAL A 85 1.54 9.80 -0.12
C VAL A 85 2.57 10.92 -0.33
N ALA A 86 2.42 11.71 -1.40
CA ALA A 86 3.31 12.82 -1.70
C ALA A 86 3.28 13.89 -0.61
N ALA A 87 2.08 14.28 -0.16
CA ALA A 87 1.91 15.24 0.93
C ALA A 87 2.58 14.76 2.23
N ALA A 88 2.39 13.49 2.60
CA ALA A 88 3.05 12.91 3.77
C ALA A 88 4.59 12.88 3.64
N ALA A 89 5.11 12.56 2.45
CA ALA A 89 6.55 12.55 2.19
C ALA A 89 7.17 13.95 2.29
N VAL A 90 6.49 14.97 1.76
CA VAL A 90 6.91 16.38 1.87
C VAL A 90 6.89 16.83 3.33
N ALA A 91 5.83 16.53 4.08
CA ALA A 91 5.72 16.85 5.50
C ALA A 91 6.85 16.18 6.31
N ALA A 92 7.14 14.90 6.05
CA ALA A 92 8.25 14.18 6.67
C ALA A 92 9.61 14.80 6.31
N GLY A 93 9.78 15.21 5.05
CA GLY A 93 11.00 15.85 4.55
C GLY A 93 11.30 17.20 5.22
N ARG A 94 10.26 17.98 5.53
CA ARG A 94 10.38 19.24 6.28
C ARG A 94 10.78 19.04 7.74
N ARG A 95 10.28 17.96 8.37
CA ARG A 95 10.55 17.66 9.78
C ARG A 95 11.90 17.00 10.01
N TRP A 96 12.34 16.19 9.04
CA TRP A 96 13.59 15.45 9.09
C TRP A 96 14.44 15.75 7.86
N SER A 97 14.42 14.86 6.87
CA SER A 97 15.15 15.00 5.62
C SER A 97 14.35 14.38 4.49
N ALA A 98 14.39 15.00 3.31
CA ALA A 98 13.76 14.45 2.13
C ALA A 98 14.33 13.06 1.78
N MET A 99 13.45 12.16 1.32
CA MET A 99 13.83 10.86 0.80
C MET A 99 12.98 10.54 -0.45
N PRO A 100 13.44 9.61 -1.32
CA PRO A 100 12.64 9.17 -2.45
C PRO A 100 11.23 8.74 -2.03
N LEU A 101 10.22 9.20 -2.77
CA LEU A 101 8.80 9.07 -2.42
C LEU A 101 8.42 7.62 -2.08
N TRP A 102 8.86 6.67 -2.90
CA TRP A 102 8.45 5.28 -2.75
C TRP A 102 9.22 4.58 -1.64
N ARG A 103 10.47 4.97 -1.40
CA ARG A 103 11.20 4.57 -0.18
C ARG A 103 10.49 5.06 1.09
N PHE A 104 9.99 6.30 1.11
CA PHE A 104 9.16 6.80 2.20
C PHE A 104 7.88 5.97 2.35
N ALA A 105 7.13 5.77 1.26
CA ALA A 105 5.88 5.03 1.28
C ALA A 105 6.06 3.59 1.78
N ALA A 106 7.14 2.92 1.35
CA ALA A 106 7.49 1.58 1.82
C ALA A 106 7.87 1.58 3.31
N ALA A 107 8.61 2.57 3.80
CA ALA A 107 8.96 2.67 5.21
C ALA A 107 7.70 2.94 6.07
N ALA A 108 6.87 3.90 5.67
CA ALA A 108 5.64 4.27 6.38
C ALA A 108 4.60 3.14 6.40
N SER A 109 4.55 2.31 5.36
CA SER A 109 3.66 1.14 5.27
C SER A 109 4.28 -0.18 5.75
N GLY A 110 5.50 -0.17 6.29
CA GLY A 110 6.22 -1.40 6.69
C GLY A 110 6.44 -2.39 5.54
N GLY A 111 6.48 -1.91 4.29
CA GLY A 111 6.63 -2.70 3.08
C GLY A 111 5.37 -3.44 2.64
N ARG A 112 4.21 -3.18 3.27
CA ARG A 112 2.98 -3.95 3.07
C ARG A 112 1.98 -3.34 2.09
N LEU A 113 2.34 -2.22 1.47
CA LEU A 113 1.53 -1.51 0.47
C LEU A 113 0.86 -2.46 -0.53
N LEU A 114 1.59 -3.47 -1.03
CA LEU A 114 1.14 -4.45 -2.03
C LEU A 114 1.16 -5.92 -1.55
N CYS A 115 1.34 -6.18 -0.25
CA CYS A 115 1.42 -7.56 0.27
C CYS A 115 0.10 -8.32 0.09
N ASN A 116 0.21 -9.60 -0.32
CA ASN A 116 -0.90 -10.50 -0.63
C ASN A 116 -1.65 -11.01 0.62
N THR A 117 -0.97 -11.16 1.76
CA THR A 117 -1.50 -11.87 2.94
C THR A 117 -1.39 -11.08 4.25
N GLY A 118 -1.37 -9.75 4.19
CA GLY A 118 -1.30 -8.92 5.39
C GLY A 118 -1.84 -7.52 5.18
N SER A 119 -2.42 -6.97 6.25
CA SER A 119 -2.83 -5.57 6.30
C SER A 119 -1.67 -4.66 5.87
N PRO A 120 -1.89 -3.65 5.02
CA PRO A 120 -0.84 -2.73 4.54
C PRO A 120 -0.20 -1.88 5.65
N PHE A 121 -0.71 -2.00 6.87
CA PHE A 121 -0.26 -1.25 8.03
C PHE A 121 0.63 -2.14 8.91
N PRO A 122 1.80 -1.68 9.38
CA PRO A 122 2.30 -2.14 10.68
C PRO A 122 1.26 -1.69 11.71
N ALA A 123 0.83 -2.59 12.60
CA ALA A 123 -0.18 -2.25 13.62
C ALA A 123 0.29 -1.03 14.42
N PRO A 124 -0.49 0.07 14.46
CA PRO A 124 -0.24 1.12 15.43
C PRO A 124 -1.03 0.77 16.72
N TRP A 125 -0.43 1.03 17.88
CA TRP A 125 -1.10 1.24 19.19
C TRP A 125 -2.07 0.16 19.75
N THR A 126 -1.60 -1.00 20.22
CA THR A 126 -2.37 -1.69 21.28
C THR A 126 -2.23 -0.94 22.61
N ALA A 127 -2.95 0.16 22.77
CA ALA A 127 -3.52 0.46 24.08
C ALA A 127 -4.75 -0.46 24.22
N GLY A 128 -4.63 -1.49 25.05
CA GLY A 128 -5.72 -2.43 25.35
C GLY A 128 -5.53 -3.80 24.72
N SER A 129 -4.99 -4.71 25.53
CA SER A 129 -4.92 -6.15 25.33
C SER A 129 -6.28 -6.79 25.00
N VAL A 130 -6.34 -7.55 23.91
CA VAL A 130 -7.20 -8.74 23.79
C VAL A 130 -6.31 -9.86 23.23
N PRO A 131 -6.07 -10.97 23.95
CA PRO A 131 -5.30 -12.06 23.38
C PRO A 131 -6.12 -12.70 22.26
N ALA A 132 -5.54 -12.71 21.06
CA ALA A 132 -6.02 -13.53 19.96
C ALA A 132 -5.92 -14.99 20.41
N ARG A 133 -7.07 -15.63 20.61
CA ARG A 133 -7.12 -17.10 20.70
C ARG A 133 -6.63 -17.66 19.38
N ASP A 134 -5.62 -18.50 19.49
CA ASP A 134 -5.12 -19.38 18.45
C ASP A 134 -6.28 -20.20 17.87
N CYS A 135 -6.45 -20.15 16.55
CA CYS A 135 -7.23 -21.13 15.78
C CYS A 135 -6.38 -21.66 14.64
N HIS A 136 -5.39 -22.49 14.97
CA HIS A 136 -4.72 -23.41 14.05
C HIS A 136 -4.61 -24.83 14.64
N HIS A 137 -5.74 -25.53 14.67
CA HIS A 137 -5.92 -26.99 14.66
C HIS A 137 -7.46 -27.17 14.63
N GLU A 138 -8.11 -27.92 13.76
CA GLU A 138 -7.83 -29.28 13.36
C GLU A 138 -8.35 -29.53 11.93
N LEU A 139 -7.50 -30.12 11.10
CA LEU A 139 -7.92 -31.01 10.02
C LEU A 139 -8.20 -32.36 10.68
N GLY A 140 -9.47 -32.75 10.80
CA GLY A 140 -9.84 -34.05 11.31
C GLY A 140 -11.30 -34.39 11.00
N GLY A 141 -11.50 -35.37 10.13
CA GLY A 141 -12.73 -36.17 10.13
C GLY A 141 -13.82 -35.76 9.14
N TRP A 142 -13.56 -35.97 7.84
CA TRP A 142 -14.63 -36.38 6.92
C TRP A 142 -15.18 -37.71 7.43
N ASN A 143 -16.41 -37.75 7.94
CA ASN A 143 -17.10 -39.02 8.18
C ASN A 143 -18.60 -38.88 7.89
N GLY A 144 -19.03 -39.54 6.83
CA GLY A 144 -20.41 -39.54 6.40
C GLY A 144 -21.31 -40.39 7.28
N ARG A 145 -22.52 -39.91 7.53
CA ARG A 145 -23.72 -40.68 7.94
C ARG A 145 -24.94 -39.88 7.46
N ARG A 146 -25.55 -40.29 6.33
CA ARG A 146 -26.87 -40.97 6.27
C ARG A 146 -27.90 -40.38 7.24
N ALA A 147 -28.90 -39.71 6.67
CA ALA A 147 -30.16 -39.40 7.33
C ALA A 147 -31.01 -40.69 7.48
N PRO A 148 -31.65 -40.92 8.65
CA PRO A 148 -32.77 -41.86 8.79
C PRO A 148 -34.12 -41.11 8.72
N PRO A 149 -35.24 -41.86 8.64
CA PRO A 149 -36.24 -41.84 7.55
C PRO A 149 -37.14 -40.60 7.46
#